data_AF-A0A2H5Q370-F1
#
_entry.id   AF-A0A2H5Q370-F1
#
_cell.length_a   1.000
_cell.length_b   1.000
_cell.length_c   1.000
_cell.angle_alpha   90.00
_cell.angle_beta   90.00
_cell.angle_gamma   90.00
#
_symmetry.space_group_name_H-M   'P 1'
#
loop_
_entity.id
_entity.type
_entity.pdbx_description
1 polymer ?
#
loop_
_entity_poly.entity_id
_entity_poly.type
_entity_poly.pdbx_seq_one_letter_code
_entity_poly.pdbx_strand_id
1 'polypeptide(L)'
;MLNETKMKKKKKMQAYFSKGELMVLIPYAIAFYVFIIRRSLQISHDHFSKLYGLRPGWLFSPQSLNDVSDAQWRNFRSNLPILTVVFTLFAVLANTVLHEETAFRFYFGSSTYSSLFLIVFTKDIRSRYLVILRMISFGYDYHWAQQGSHFDHEKHVQRCHVCKSGKLCYQIQQERNISENYTFAMYLCYLVYAPLYISGPIISFNAFASQLEVPQNNYLRRDVLWYGLRWIFSLLLMELMTHIFYYNAFAVSGMWKLLSPLDVFIVGYGVLNFMWLKFFLIWRYFRLWSLICGIEAPENMPRKLLSWAWLTCLFFIPEMVVKSAADSFQAESAFGRFLVRELRAFAGSITITCLMIANLVGYVIGPSGVNWLMSQFLTREGLPVLGGMFLTFYVGTKLMFQISDAKQRKQ
;
A
#
# COMPACT_ATOMS: atom_id res chain seq x y z
N MET A 1 5.89 41.71 20.49
CA MET A 1 6.07 42.23 19.11
C MET A 1 7.41 41.85 18.45
N LEU A 2 8.59 42.15 19.03
CA LEU A 2 9.90 41.89 18.37
C LEU A 2 10.18 40.39 18.05
N ASN A 3 9.70 39.47 18.90
CA ASN A 3 9.83 38.02 18.67
C ASN A 3 8.90 37.48 17.58
N GLU A 4 7.71 38.07 17.41
CA GLU A 4 6.76 37.68 16.38
C GLU A 4 7.21 38.14 14.99
N THR A 5 7.79 39.34 14.87
CA THR A 5 8.38 39.82 13.62
C THR A 5 9.61 39.00 13.23
N LYS A 6 10.49 38.65 14.18
CA LYS A 6 11.61 37.72 13.93
C LYS A 6 11.12 36.33 13.50
N MET A 7 10.10 35.78 14.14
CA MET A 7 9.48 34.50 13.75
C MET A 7 8.82 34.56 12.37
N LYS A 8 8.07 35.63 12.06
CA LYS A 8 7.46 35.84 10.73
C LYS A 8 8.51 35.98 9.64
N LYS A 9 9.61 36.70 9.90
CA LYS A 9 10.74 36.84 8.97
C LYS A 9 11.46 35.50 8.75
N LYS A 10 11.66 34.71 9.82
CA LYS A 10 12.23 33.34 9.77
C LYS A 10 11.35 32.37 8.97
N LYS A 11 10.02 32.39 9.19
CA LYS A 11 9.04 31.61 8.42
C LYS A 11 8.98 32.04 6.94
N LYS A 12 9.03 33.35 6.65
CA LYS A 12 9.07 33.87 5.27
C LYS A 12 10.36 33.46 4.54
N MET A 13 11.51 33.56 5.19
CA MET A 13 12.80 33.17 4.61
C MET A 13 12.86 31.67 4.34
N GLN A 14 12.39 30.84 5.29
CA GLN A 14 12.28 29.39 5.11
C GLN A 14 11.28 29.01 3.99
N ALA A 15 10.21 29.77 3.80
CA ALA A 15 9.28 29.59 2.69
C ALA A 15 9.87 30.00 1.33
N TYR A 16 10.76 31.00 1.30
CA TYR A 16 11.44 31.44 0.07
C TYR A 16 12.50 30.43 -0.38
N PHE A 17 13.34 29.94 0.54
CA PHE A 17 14.30 28.87 0.28
C PHE A 17 13.60 27.59 -0.22
N SER A 18 12.50 27.20 0.43
CA SER A 18 11.69 26.05 0.00
C SER A 18 11.07 26.21 -1.39
N LYS A 19 10.71 27.43 -1.81
CA LYS A 19 10.21 27.71 -3.17
C LYS A 19 11.32 27.65 -4.23
N GLY A 20 12.50 28.18 -3.92
CA GLY A 20 13.67 28.11 -4.82
C GLY A 20 14.15 26.68 -5.03
N GLU A 21 14.20 25.86 -3.96
CA GLU A 21 14.50 24.43 -4.06
C GLU A 21 13.47 23.69 -4.91
N LEU A 22 12.17 23.95 -4.71
CA LEU A 22 11.10 23.31 -5.47
C LEU A 22 11.20 23.57 -6.98
N MET A 23 11.65 24.77 -7.37
CA MET A 23 11.88 25.15 -8.77
C MET A 23 12.99 24.33 -9.45
N VAL A 24 13.93 23.78 -8.69
CA VAL A 24 15.00 22.89 -9.21
C VAL A 24 14.59 21.42 -9.13
N LEU A 25 13.91 21.01 -8.06
CA LEU A 25 13.52 19.62 -7.82
C LEU A 25 12.45 19.14 -8.82
N ILE A 26 11.52 20.00 -9.22
CA ILE A 26 10.45 19.62 -10.17
C ILE A 26 11.02 19.31 -11.56
N PRO A 27 11.81 20.18 -12.22
CA PRO A 27 12.43 19.87 -13.50
C PRO A 27 13.31 18.62 -13.46
N TYR A 28 14.08 18.43 -12.38
CA TYR A 28 14.87 17.21 -12.18
C TYR A 28 13.99 15.96 -12.15
N ALA A 29 12.89 15.98 -11.38
CA ALA A 29 11.96 14.85 -11.31
C ALA A 29 11.34 14.54 -12.68
N ILE A 30 10.93 15.58 -13.43
CA ILE A 30 10.39 15.41 -14.79
C ILE A 30 11.44 14.78 -15.71
N ALA A 31 12.67 15.33 -15.72
CA ALA A 31 13.76 14.81 -16.54
C ALA A 31 14.10 13.35 -16.19
N PHE A 32 14.12 13.02 -14.90
CA PHE A 32 14.32 11.66 -14.41
C PHE A 32 13.24 10.71 -14.93
N TYR A 33 11.95 11.03 -14.77
CA TYR A 33 10.86 10.17 -15.26
C TYR A 33 10.88 10.01 -16.78
N VAL A 34 11.16 11.09 -17.52
CA VAL A 34 11.30 11.03 -18.98
C VAL A 34 12.45 10.11 -19.38
N PHE A 35 13.60 10.21 -18.70
CA PHE A 35 14.75 9.33 -18.94
C PHE A 35 14.41 7.86 -18.65
N ILE A 36 13.83 7.57 -17.49
CA ILE A 36 13.43 6.21 -17.10
C ILE A 36 12.44 5.63 -18.12
N ILE A 37 11.39 6.36 -18.48
CA ILE A 37 10.38 5.90 -19.44
C ILE A 37 11.01 5.59 -20.80
N ARG A 38 11.84 6.51 -21.33
CA ARG A 38 12.52 6.31 -22.62
C ARG A 38 13.44 5.09 -22.60
N ARG A 39 14.22 4.93 -21.54
CA ARG A 39 15.16 3.81 -21.43
C ARG A 39 14.44 2.48 -21.22
N SER A 40 13.38 2.46 -20.41
CA SER A 40 12.53 1.27 -20.23
C SER A 40 11.86 0.80 -21.53
N LEU A 41 11.41 1.75 -22.37
CA LEU A 41 10.86 1.46 -23.70
C LEU A 41 11.90 0.79 -24.61
N GLN A 42 13.11 1.36 -24.67
CA GLN A 42 14.22 0.81 -25.46
C GLN A 42 14.56 -0.62 -25.01
N ILE A 43 14.76 -0.83 -23.71
CA ILE A 43 15.09 -2.16 -23.17
C ILE A 43 14.00 -3.19 -23.53
N SER A 44 12.72 -2.81 -23.36
CA SER A 44 11.58 -3.69 -23.63
C SER A 44 11.46 -4.05 -25.11
N HIS A 45 11.76 -3.10 -26.01
CA HIS A 45 11.78 -3.32 -27.46
C HIS A 45 12.95 -4.23 -27.88
N ASP A 46 14.17 -3.92 -27.42
CA ASP A 46 15.40 -4.56 -27.89
C ASP A 46 15.53 -6.03 -27.46
N HIS A 47 14.95 -6.38 -26.30
CA HIS A 47 15.06 -7.72 -25.72
C HIS A 47 13.76 -8.52 -25.80
N PHE A 48 12.71 -8.01 -26.44
CA PHE A 48 11.39 -8.61 -26.49
C PHE A 48 11.38 -10.10 -26.85
N SER A 49 12.16 -10.48 -27.87
CA SER A 49 12.22 -11.86 -28.38
C SER A 49 12.85 -12.87 -27.41
N LYS A 50 13.60 -12.40 -26.40
CA LYS A 50 14.31 -13.24 -25.43
C LYS A 50 13.56 -13.38 -24.10
N LEU A 51 12.40 -12.73 -23.97
CA LEU A 51 11.62 -12.69 -22.74
C LEU A 51 10.70 -13.90 -22.60
N TYR A 52 10.71 -14.51 -21.41
CA TYR A 52 9.76 -15.54 -21.01
C TYR A 52 8.62 -14.94 -20.18
N GLY A 53 7.43 -15.53 -20.28
CA GLY A 53 6.28 -15.15 -19.44
C GLY A 53 5.31 -14.14 -20.05
N LEU A 54 5.60 -13.63 -21.24
CA LEU A 54 4.69 -12.80 -22.02
C LEU A 54 3.48 -13.60 -22.51
N ARG A 55 2.27 -13.02 -22.40
CA ARG A 55 1.02 -13.66 -22.81
C ARG A 55 0.08 -12.66 -23.48
N PRO A 56 -0.89 -13.11 -24.31
CA PRO A 56 -1.88 -12.23 -24.90
C PRO A 56 -2.64 -11.40 -23.85
N GLY A 57 -2.72 -10.09 -24.09
CA GLY A 57 -3.41 -9.11 -23.24
C GLY A 57 -4.93 -9.06 -23.46
N TRP A 58 -5.61 -8.21 -22.70
CA TRP A 58 -7.03 -7.86 -22.90
C TRP A 58 -7.19 -6.61 -23.77
N LEU A 59 -6.20 -5.70 -23.68
CA LEU A 59 -6.16 -4.45 -24.41
C LEU A 59 -5.27 -4.58 -25.64
N PHE A 60 -5.78 -4.04 -26.76
CA PHE A 60 -5.19 -4.03 -28.10
C PHE A 60 -5.00 -5.45 -28.66
N SER A 61 -5.53 -5.73 -29.86
CA SER A 61 -5.40 -6.94 -30.71
C SER A 61 -4.91 -8.28 -30.08
N PRO A 62 -5.47 -9.45 -30.42
CA PRO A 62 -5.03 -10.76 -29.91
C PRO A 62 -3.52 -11.09 -30.02
N GLN A 63 -2.79 -10.36 -30.88
CA GLN A 63 -1.34 -10.47 -31.10
C GLN A 63 -0.49 -9.64 -30.10
N SER A 64 -1.12 -8.78 -29.31
CA SER A 64 -0.51 -7.91 -28.32
C SER A 64 -0.08 -8.71 -27.08
N LEU A 65 1.24 -8.76 -26.87
CA LEU A 65 1.82 -9.42 -25.70
C LEU A 65 1.85 -8.48 -24.50
N ASN A 66 1.55 -9.04 -23.34
CA ASN A 66 1.44 -8.37 -22.06
C ASN A 66 2.33 -9.08 -21.03
N ASP A 67 2.99 -8.33 -20.14
CA ASP A 67 3.77 -8.92 -19.06
C ASP A 67 2.85 -9.42 -17.94
N VAL A 68 2.53 -10.70 -18.03
CA VAL A 68 1.73 -11.44 -17.04
C VAL A 68 2.60 -12.49 -16.33
N SER A 69 3.88 -12.20 -16.17
CA SER A 69 4.87 -13.13 -15.61
C SER A 69 4.64 -13.38 -14.11
N ASP A 70 4.21 -12.37 -13.36
CA ASP A 70 3.84 -12.49 -11.94
C ASP A 70 2.61 -13.40 -11.75
N ALA A 71 2.77 -14.48 -11.00
CA ALA A 71 1.71 -15.48 -10.81
C ALA A 71 0.49 -14.96 -10.03
N GLN A 72 0.69 -14.04 -9.07
CA GLN A 72 -0.40 -13.51 -8.26
C GLN A 72 -1.27 -12.57 -9.09
N TRP A 73 -0.64 -11.66 -9.83
CA TRP A 73 -1.32 -10.75 -10.75
C TRP A 73 -2.03 -11.53 -11.85
N ARG A 74 -1.36 -12.53 -12.44
CA ARG A 74 -1.94 -13.41 -13.46
C ARG A 74 -3.23 -14.06 -12.98
N ASN A 75 -3.21 -14.67 -11.80
CA ASN A 75 -4.38 -15.35 -11.23
C ASN A 75 -5.50 -14.38 -10.86
N PHE A 76 -5.17 -13.20 -10.31
CA PHE A 76 -6.18 -12.19 -10.00
C PHE A 76 -6.86 -11.69 -11.28
N ARG A 77 -6.05 -11.33 -12.29
CA ARG A 77 -6.50 -10.84 -13.59
C ARG A 77 -7.38 -11.88 -14.29
N SER A 78 -6.92 -13.12 -14.46
CA SER A 78 -7.67 -14.16 -15.17
C SER A 78 -9.02 -14.47 -14.50
N ASN A 79 -9.11 -14.38 -13.18
CA ASN A 79 -10.32 -14.66 -12.43
C ASN A 79 -11.19 -13.42 -12.18
N LEU A 80 -10.78 -12.22 -12.62
CA LEU A 80 -11.49 -10.99 -12.34
C LEU A 80 -12.96 -11.01 -12.79
N PRO A 81 -13.34 -11.52 -13.99
CA PRO A 81 -14.75 -11.59 -14.39
C PRO A 81 -15.55 -12.51 -13.47
N ILE A 82 -15.01 -13.69 -13.15
CA ILE A 82 -15.65 -14.67 -12.26
C ILE A 82 -15.81 -14.07 -10.86
N LEU A 83 -14.75 -13.46 -10.33
CA LEU A 83 -14.79 -12.77 -9.04
C LEU A 83 -15.85 -11.66 -9.02
N THR A 84 -15.98 -10.91 -10.12
CA THR A 84 -16.97 -9.81 -10.23
C THR A 84 -18.38 -10.37 -10.18
N VAL A 85 -18.66 -11.45 -10.92
CA VAL A 85 -19.97 -12.12 -10.90
C VAL A 85 -20.28 -12.69 -9.51
N VAL A 86 -19.33 -13.41 -8.92
CA VAL A 86 -19.49 -14.00 -7.58
C VAL A 86 -19.76 -12.94 -6.52
N PHE A 87 -19.00 -11.84 -6.52
CA PHE A 87 -19.23 -10.77 -5.55
C PHE A 87 -20.49 -9.95 -5.85
N THR A 88 -20.92 -9.86 -7.11
CA THR A 88 -22.22 -9.25 -7.45
C THR A 88 -23.36 -10.08 -6.86
N LEU A 89 -23.34 -11.40 -7.08
CA LEU A 89 -24.33 -12.32 -6.52
C LEU A 89 -24.31 -12.28 -4.99
N PHE A 90 -23.13 -12.31 -4.38
CA PHE A 90 -22.96 -12.17 -2.94
C PHE A 90 -23.54 -10.85 -2.42
N ALA A 91 -23.25 -9.72 -3.08
CA ALA A 91 -23.73 -8.41 -2.65
C ALA A 91 -25.25 -8.27 -2.81
N VAL A 92 -25.83 -8.84 -3.87
CA VAL A 92 -27.29 -8.88 -4.06
C VAL A 92 -27.91 -9.72 -2.94
N LEU A 93 -27.42 -10.94 -2.71
CA LEU A 93 -27.90 -11.83 -1.65
C LEU A 93 -27.78 -11.17 -0.28
N ALA A 94 -26.62 -10.57 0.03
CA ALA A 94 -26.41 -9.86 1.29
C ALA A 94 -27.43 -8.72 1.44
N ASN A 95 -27.64 -7.88 0.43
CA ASN A 95 -28.58 -6.77 0.52
C ASN A 95 -30.05 -7.19 0.58
N THR A 96 -30.44 -8.29 -0.09
CA THR A 96 -31.82 -8.82 0.01
C THR A 96 -32.07 -9.47 1.36
N VAL A 97 -31.08 -10.18 1.91
CA VAL A 97 -31.19 -10.90 3.17
C VAL A 97 -31.03 -9.97 4.38
N LEU A 98 -30.26 -8.88 4.26
CA LEU A 98 -30.11 -7.85 5.31
C LEU A 98 -31.37 -7.00 5.52
N HIS A 99 -32.32 -7.00 4.57
CA HIS A 99 -33.60 -6.31 4.73
C HIS A 99 -34.57 -7.04 5.65
N GLU A 100 -34.36 -8.34 5.90
CA GLU A 100 -35.02 -9.10 6.96
C GLU A 100 -34.00 -9.30 8.10
N GLU A 101 -34.10 -8.52 9.19
CA GLU A 101 -33.18 -8.56 10.34
C GLU A 101 -32.95 -9.99 10.91
N THR A 102 -33.89 -10.90 10.67
CA THR A 102 -33.87 -12.29 11.11
C THR A 102 -33.19 -13.25 10.13
N ALA A 103 -33.16 -12.95 8.83
CA ALA A 103 -32.67 -13.87 7.80
C ALA A 103 -31.14 -13.88 7.69
N PHE A 104 -30.46 -12.74 7.91
CA PHE A 104 -28.99 -12.67 7.84
C PHE A 104 -28.31 -13.48 8.95
N ARG A 105 -28.87 -13.45 10.18
CA ARG A 105 -28.41 -14.29 11.30
C ARG A 105 -28.69 -15.78 11.06
N PHE A 106 -29.78 -16.12 10.37
CA PHE A 106 -30.20 -17.49 10.11
C PHE A 106 -29.47 -18.15 8.92
N TYR A 107 -29.23 -17.41 7.83
CA TYR A 107 -28.64 -17.97 6.60
C TYR A 107 -27.14 -18.24 6.72
N PHE A 108 -26.40 -17.40 7.47
CA PHE A 108 -24.98 -17.63 7.78
C PHE A 108 -24.75 -18.44 9.07
N GLY A 109 -25.76 -18.57 9.94
CA GLY A 109 -25.75 -19.49 11.09
C GLY A 109 -26.03 -20.95 10.72
N SER A 110 -26.47 -21.21 9.49
CA SER A 110 -26.72 -22.55 8.97
C SER A 110 -25.42 -23.29 8.59
N SER A 111 -25.17 -24.40 9.29
CA SER A 111 -24.00 -25.29 9.19
C SER A 111 -23.63 -25.74 7.77
N THR A 112 -24.58 -25.78 6.84
CA THR A 112 -24.41 -26.39 5.51
C THR A 112 -23.79 -25.46 4.45
N TYR A 113 -24.00 -24.15 4.53
CA TYR A 113 -23.43 -23.21 3.54
C TYR A 113 -22.03 -22.73 3.92
N SER A 114 -21.75 -22.59 5.22
CA SER A 114 -20.39 -22.32 5.71
C SER A 114 -19.44 -23.47 5.39
N SER A 115 -19.90 -24.72 5.44
CA SER A 115 -19.09 -25.91 5.15
C SER A 115 -18.77 -26.07 3.65
N LEU A 116 -19.71 -25.80 2.75
CA LEU A 116 -19.44 -25.75 1.30
C LEU A 116 -18.47 -24.62 0.92
N PHE A 117 -18.56 -23.47 1.58
CA PHE A 117 -17.63 -22.34 1.37
C PHE A 117 -16.23 -22.64 1.94
N LEU A 118 -16.13 -23.35 3.07
CA LEU A 118 -14.88 -23.81 3.67
C LEU A 118 -14.17 -24.87 2.80
N ILE A 119 -14.91 -25.80 2.19
CA ILE A 119 -14.33 -26.89 1.39
C ILE A 119 -13.73 -26.39 0.07
N VAL A 120 -14.35 -25.40 -0.57
CA VAL A 120 -13.89 -24.88 -1.88
C VAL A 120 -12.59 -24.05 -1.76
N PHE A 121 -12.29 -23.46 -0.60
CA PHE A 121 -11.21 -22.47 -0.46
C PHE A 121 -10.05 -22.86 0.47
N THR A 122 -10.05 -24.08 1.03
CA THR A 122 -8.96 -24.63 1.87
C THR A 122 -7.65 -24.96 1.13
N LYS A 123 -7.61 -24.83 -0.21
CA LYS A 123 -6.40 -25.12 -1.00
C LYS A 123 -5.36 -23.98 -1.06
N ASP A 124 -5.70 -22.74 -0.69
CA ASP A 124 -4.76 -21.63 -0.78
C ASP A 124 -4.05 -21.36 0.56
N ILE A 125 -2.72 -21.42 0.57
CA ILE A 125 -1.89 -21.13 1.75
C ILE A 125 -2.08 -19.67 2.21
N ARG A 126 -2.40 -18.76 1.27
CA ARG A 126 -2.50 -17.32 1.54
C ARG A 126 -3.75 -16.91 2.30
N SER A 127 -4.89 -17.56 2.09
CA SER A 127 -6.13 -17.30 2.85
C SER A 127 -5.95 -17.62 4.34
N ARG A 128 -5.11 -18.62 4.66
CA ARG A 128 -4.85 -19.04 6.04
C ARG A 128 -4.28 -17.94 6.91
N TYR A 129 -3.38 -17.11 6.40
CA TYR A 129 -2.77 -16.03 7.19
C TYR A 129 -3.75 -14.91 7.55
N LEU A 130 -4.64 -14.53 6.62
CA LEU A 130 -5.65 -13.50 6.88
C LEU A 130 -6.70 -13.99 7.87
N VAL A 131 -7.10 -15.26 7.78
CA VAL A 131 -8.03 -15.88 8.74
C VAL A 131 -7.39 -15.93 10.14
N ILE A 132 -6.12 -16.32 10.26
CA ILE A 132 -5.42 -16.32 11.56
C ILE A 132 -5.41 -14.93 12.19
N LEU A 133 -5.12 -13.88 11.41
CA LEU A 133 -5.14 -12.50 11.91
C LEU A 133 -6.52 -12.07 12.42
N ARG A 134 -7.59 -12.56 11.79
CA ARG A 134 -8.95 -12.36 12.28
C ARG A 134 -9.23 -13.13 13.56
N MET A 135 -8.80 -14.39 13.66
CA MET A 135 -8.93 -15.18 14.88
C MET A 135 -8.24 -14.49 16.06
N ILE A 136 -7.03 -13.97 15.84
CA ILE A 136 -6.29 -13.19 16.84
C ILE A 136 -7.06 -11.91 17.19
N SER A 137 -7.57 -11.17 16.21
CA SER A 137 -8.36 -9.96 16.46
C SER A 137 -9.62 -10.24 17.26
N PHE A 138 -10.31 -11.35 17.00
CA PHE A 138 -11.49 -11.76 17.78
C PHE A 138 -11.12 -12.04 19.23
N GLY A 139 -10.06 -12.82 19.47
CA GLY A 139 -9.59 -13.12 20.82
C GLY A 139 -9.17 -11.88 21.60
N TYR A 140 -8.52 -10.93 20.93
CA TYR A 140 -8.14 -9.65 21.52
C TYR A 140 -9.38 -8.80 21.86
N ASP A 141 -10.28 -8.60 20.92
CA ASP A 141 -11.50 -7.80 21.11
C ASP A 141 -12.38 -8.40 22.23
N TYR A 142 -12.50 -9.74 22.29
CA TYR A 142 -13.23 -10.45 23.35
C TYR A 142 -12.63 -10.22 24.74
N HIS A 143 -11.31 -10.33 24.87
CA HIS A 143 -10.61 -10.09 26.14
C HIS A 143 -10.87 -8.67 26.68
N TRP A 144 -10.76 -7.66 25.82
CA TRP A 144 -10.98 -6.26 26.21
C TRP A 144 -12.46 -5.90 26.40
N ALA A 145 -13.38 -6.57 25.71
CA ALA A 145 -14.81 -6.42 25.96
C ALA A 145 -15.20 -6.83 27.39
N GLN A 146 -14.52 -7.83 27.97
CA GLN A 146 -14.74 -8.27 29.35
C GLN A 146 -14.10 -7.38 30.41
N GLN A 147 -12.90 -6.82 30.13
CA GLN A 147 -12.18 -5.96 31.08
C GLN A 147 -12.68 -4.50 31.06
N GLY A 148 -13.54 -4.15 30.10
CA GLY A 148 -14.00 -2.78 29.86
C GLY A 148 -13.00 -2.00 29.02
N SER A 149 -13.50 -1.26 28.01
CA SER A 149 -12.62 -0.43 27.19
C SER A 149 -12.13 0.77 28.02
N HIS A 150 -10.82 0.98 28.09
CA HIS A 150 -10.23 2.21 28.61
C HIS A 150 -10.27 3.38 27.60
N PHE A 151 -11.12 3.29 26.59
CA PHE A 151 -11.17 4.26 25.50
C PHE A 151 -11.95 5.53 25.89
N ASP A 152 -11.22 6.63 26.09
CA ASP A 152 -11.78 7.95 26.36
C ASP A 152 -12.43 8.55 25.09
N HIS A 153 -13.72 8.28 24.92
CA HIS A 153 -14.52 8.73 23.77
C HIS A 153 -14.46 10.26 23.60
N GLU A 154 -14.63 11.01 24.69
CA GLU A 154 -14.62 12.48 24.66
C GLU A 154 -13.28 13.05 24.16
N LYS A 155 -12.16 12.53 24.68
CA LYS A 155 -10.82 12.96 24.25
C LYS A 155 -10.57 12.61 22.79
N HIS A 156 -11.06 11.47 22.32
CA HIS A 156 -10.93 11.09 20.92
C HIS A 156 -11.74 12.01 20.00
N VAL A 157 -13.01 12.29 20.31
CA VAL A 157 -13.86 13.18 19.50
C VAL A 157 -13.25 14.59 19.40
N GLN A 158 -12.64 15.10 20.48
CA GLN A 158 -11.95 16.39 20.46
C GLN A 158 -10.72 16.44 19.56
N ARG A 159 -10.03 15.29 19.34
CA ARG A 159 -8.80 15.21 18.53
C ARG A 159 -9.03 14.70 17.11
N CYS A 160 -10.08 13.92 16.89
CA CYS A 160 -10.33 13.24 15.62
C CYS A 160 -11.13 14.12 14.65
N HIS A 161 -10.52 14.43 13.51
CA HIS A 161 -11.20 15.19 12.44
C HIS A 161 -12.41 14.45 11.85
N VAL A 162 -12.39 13.11 11.82
CA VAL A 162 -13.50 12.31 11.29
C VAL A 162 -14.72 12.42 12.20
N CYS A 163 -14.54 12.29 13.51
CA CYS A 163 -15.62 12.46 14.49
C CYS A 163 -16.20 13.87 14.44
N LYS A 164 -15.34 14.91 14.32
CA LYS A 164 -15.80 16.30 14.18
C LYS A 164 -16.63 16.54 12.92
N SER A 165 -16.39 15.78 11.86
CA SER A 165 -17.17 15.86 10.62
C SER A 165 -18.53 15.15 10.69
N GLY A 166 -18.88 14.54 11.83
CA GLY A 166 -20.13 13.79 12.00
C GLY A 166 -20.16 12.42 11.30
N LYS A 167 -19.01 11.96 10.80
CA LYS A 167 -18.86 10.64 10.15
C LYS A 167 -18.57 9.56 11.18
N LEU A 168 -18.98 8.32 10.91
CA LEU A 168 -18.68 7.18 11.79
C LEU A 168 -17.17 6.94 11.80
N CYS A 169 -16.55 7.04 12.96
CA CYS A 169 -15.12 6.80 13.09
C CYS A 169 -14.84 5.31 13.28
N TYR A 170 -13.97 4.76 12.44
CA TYR A 170 -13.52 3.37 12.54
C TYR A 170 -12.95 3.02 13.94
N GLN A 171 -12.20 3.95 14.56
CA GLN A 171 -11.63 3.70 15.90
C GLN A 171 -12.71 3.60 16.97
N ILE A 172 -13.79 4.40 16.87
CA ILE A 172 -14.93 4.30 17.80
C ILE A 172 -15.66 2.97 17.59
N GLN A 173 -15.85 2.55 16.34
CA GLN A 173 -16.48 1.26 16.03
C GLN A 173 -15.66 0.07 16.56
N GLN A 174 -14.34 0.15 16.52
CA GLN A 174 -13.44 -0.87 17.05
C GLN A 174 -13.52 -1.00 18.58
N GLU A 175 -13.73 0.11 19.28
CA GLU A 175 -13.77 0.16 20.75
C GLU A 175 -15.19 0.00 21.31
N ARG A 176 -16.21 -0.12 20.44
CA ARG A 176 -17.59 -0.34 20.86
C ARG A 176 -17.68 -1.69 21.59
N ASN A 177 -18.18 -1.68 22.82
CA ASN A 177 -18.43 -2.92 23.55
C ASN A 177 -19.71 -3.56 23.02
N ILE A 178 -19.60 -4.78 22.48
CA ILE A 178 -20.71 -5.52 21.86
C ILE A 178 -20.79 -6.92 22.49
N SER A 179 -20.91 -6.98 23.81
CA SER A 179 -20.90 -8.21 24.60
C SER A 179 -21.91 -9.26 24.12
N GLU A 180 -23.08 -8.85 23.63
CA GLU A 180 -24.15 -9.74 23.19
C GLU A 180 -23.92 -10.39 21.81
N ASN A 181 -23.03 -9.83 20.98
CA ASN A 181 -22.79 -10.35 19.62
C ASN A 181 -21.61 -11.33 19.53
N TYR A 182 -20.98 -11.70 20.64
CA TYR A 182 -19.95 -12.75 20.71
C TYR A 182 -20.58 -14.15 20.62
N THR A 183 -21.25 -14.43 19.50
CA THR A 183 -21.82 -15.73 19.18
C THR A 183 -20.91 -16.50 18.23
N PHE A 184 -20.97 -17.83 18.27
CA PHE A 184 -20.22 -18.67 17.33
C PHE A 184 -20.58 -18.37 15.86
N ALA A 185 -21.85 -18.07 15.58
CA ALA A 185 -22.31 -17.69 14.25
C ALA A 185 -21.67 -16.37 13.77
N MET A 186 -21.59 -15.35 14.63
CA MET A 186 -20.95 -14.07 14.28
C MET A 186 -19.44 -14.23 14.09
N TYR A 187 -18.79 -15.05 14.91
CA TYR A 187 -17.39 -15.41 14.74
C TYR A 187 -17.12 -16.07 13.39
N LEU A 188 -17.93 -17.07 13.03
CA LEU A 188 -17.81 -17.76 11.75
C LEU A 188 -18.04 -16.81 10.57
N CYS A 189 -19.09 -16.00 10.63
CA CYS A 189 -19.39 -14.96 9.63
C CYS A 189 -18.22 -13.99 9.43
N TYR A 190 -17.61 -13.53 10.52
CA TYR A 190 -16.42 -12.67 10.49
C TYR A 190 -15.21 -13.35 9.84
N LEU A 191 -14.95 -14.62 10.17
CA LEU A 191 -13.84 -15.36 9.56
C LEU A 191 -14.04 -15.59 8.07
N VAL A 192 -15.24 -16.00 7.64
CA VAL A 192 -15.54 -16.39 6.25
C VAL A 192 -16.07 -15.24 5.39
N TYR A 193 -16.09 -14.01 5.90
CA TYR A 193 -16.62 -12.85 5.17
C TYR A 193 -15.95 -12.69 3.80
N ALA A 194 -16.71 -12.99 2.73
CA ALA A 194 -16.19 -13.27 1.40
C ALA A 194 -15.36 -12.12 0.79
N PRO A 195 -15.78 -10.84 0.83
CA PRO A 195 -15.03 -9.74 0.24
C PRO A 195 -13.63 -9.56 0.82
N LEU A 196 -13.37 -10.03 2.03
CA LEU A 196 -12.10 -9.81 2.72
C LEU A 196 -11.44 -11.13 3.15
N TYR A 197 -11.95 -12.29 2.70
CA TYR A 197 -11.45 -13.62 3.05
C TYR A 197 -10.14 -13.95 2.31
N ILE A 198 -10.12 -13.72 0.99
CA ILE A 198 -8.99 -14.08 0.11
C ILE A 198 -7.85 -13.08 0.25
N SER A 199 -8.19 -11.79 0.19
CA SER A 199 -7.26 -10.67 0.20
C SER A 199 -8.04 -9.41 0.53
N GLY A 200 -7.35 -8.41 1.08
CA GLY A 200 -7.97 -7.14 1.43
C GLY A 200 -7.59 -6.66 2.82
N PRO A 201 -8.13 -5.50 3.22
CA PRO A 201 -7.91 -4.94 4.54
C PRO A 201 -8.46 -5.82 5.65
N ILE A 202 -7.64 -5.96 6.69
CA ILE A 202 -8.04 -6.58 7.94
C ILE A 202 -8.87 -5.56 8.71
N ILE A 203 -10.06 -5.98 9.11
CA ILE A 203 -11.00 -5.27 9.98
C ILE A 203 -11.01 -5.98 11.33
N SER A 204 -11.21 -5.25 12.42
CA SER A 204 -11.37 -5.86 13.75
C SER A 204 -12.76 -6.47 13.91
N PHE A 205 -12.94 -7.38 14.88
CA PHE A 205 -14.22 -8.04 15.08
C PHE A 205 -15.30 -7.04 15.53
N ASN A 206 -15.00 -6.19 16.50
CA ASN A 206 -15.95 -5.17 16.97
C ASN A 206 -16.38 -4.19 15.86
N ALA A 207 -15.44 -3.79 15.01
CA ALA A 207 -15.75 -2.90 13.88
C ALA A 207 -16.60 -3.62 12.83
N PHE A 208 -16.36 -4.90 12.56
CA PHE A 208 -17.20 -5.70 11.66
C PHE A 208 -18.61 -5.90 12.22
N ALA A 209 -18.72 -6.33 13.48
CA ALA A 209 -20.00 -6.59 14.14
C ALA A 209 -20.87 -5.32 14.26
N SER A 210 -20.27 -4.17 14.60
CA SER A 210 -21.00 -2.89 14.67
C SER A 210 -21.50 -2.42 13.30
N GLN A 211 -20.74 -2.69 12.23
CA GLN A 211 -21.13 -2.32 10.87
C GLN A 211 -22.21 -3.25 10.28
N LEU A 212 -22.41 -4.45 10.84
CA LEU A 212 -23.52 -5.32 10.47
C LEU A 212 -24.85 -4.83 11.07
N GLU A 213 -24.84 -4.28 12.28
CA GLU A 213 -26.03 -3.65 12.88
C GLU A 213 -26.36 -2.32 12.22
N VAL A 214 -25.33 -1.49 12.03
CA VAL A 214 -25.47 -0.16 11.44
C VAL A 214 -24.51 -0.06 10.27
N PRO A 215 -25.00 -0.28 9.04
CA PRO A 215 -24.18 -0.17 7.83
C PRO A 215 -23.47 1.18 7.73
N GLN A 216 -22.36 1.19 7.01
CA GLN A 216 -21.59 2.41 6.79
C GLN A 216 -22.45 3.50 6.14
N ASN A 217 -22.35 4.73 6.68
CA ASN A 217 -22.97 5.94 6.12
C ASN A 217 -21.93 7.00 5.70
N ASN A 218 -20.64 6.64 5.72
CA ASN A 218 -19.54 7.55 5.43
C ASN A 218 -19.35 7.83 3.94
N TYR A 219 -19.69 6.85 3.12
CA TYR A 219 -19.61 6.88 1.66
C TYR A 219 -21.01 6.78 1.09
N LEU A 220 -21.44 7.84 0.41
CA LEU A 220 -22.66 7.80 -0.38
C LEU A 220 -22.45 6.86 -1.58
N ARG A 221 -23.54 6.37 -2.18
CA ARG A 221 -23.48 5.55 -3.40
C ARG A 221 -22.66 6.21 -4.52
N ARG A 222 -22.71 7.55 -4.62
CA ARG A 222 -21.90 8.34 -5.55
C ARG A 222 -20.40 8.21 -5.26
N ASP A 223 -20.00 8.21 -3.99
CA ASP A 223 -18.60 8.08 -3.58
C ASP A 223 -18.07 6.66 -3.85
N VAL A 224 -18.91 5.64 -3.62
CA VAL A 224 -18.58 4.23 -3.94
C VAL A 224 -18.41 4.04 -5.45
N LEU A 225 -19.29 4.64 -6.26
CA LEU A 225 -19.17 4.62 -7.72
C LEU A 225 -17.86 5.30 -8.17
N TRP A 226 -17.56 6.49 -7.64
CA TRP A 226 -16.31 7.19 -7.91
C TRP A 226 -15.08 6.39 -7.48
N TYR A 227 -15.15 5.67 -6.36
CA TYR A 227 -14.10 4.76 -5.91
C TYR A 227 -13.87 3.63 -6.94
N GLY A 228 -14.95 3.03 -7.44
CA GLY A 228 -14.90 2.03 -8.51
C GLY A 228 -14.30 2.58 -9.81
N LEU A 229 -14.71 3.77 -10.25
CA LEU A 229 -14.14 4.42 -11.44
C LEU A 229 -12.64 4.69 -11.31
N ARG A 230 -12.18 5.18 -10.15
CA ARG A 230 -10.75 5.36 -9.86
C ARG A 230 -9.99 4.03 -9.88
N TRP A 231 -10.62 2.95 -9.43
CA TRP A 231 -10.05 1.62 -9.49
C TRP A 231 -9.92 1.13 -10.95
N ILE A 232 -10.95 1.31 -11.78
CA ILE A 232 -10.91 0.98 -13.22
C ILE A 232 -9.80 1.76 -13.93
N PHE A 233 -9.69 3.07 -13.66
CA PHE A 233 -8.59 3.87 -14.21
C PHE A 233 -7.21 3.32 -13.80
N SER A 234 -7.07 2.90 -12.54
CA SER A 234 -5.83 2.29 -12.05
C SER A 234 -5.55 0.94 -12.71
N LEU A 235 -6.59 0.15 -13.02
CA LEU A 235 -6.49 -1.11 -13.74
C LEU A 235 -6.04 -0.88 -15.19
N LEU A 236 -6.61 0.11 -15.87
CA LEU A 236 -6.19 0.49 -17.22
C LEU A 236 -4.73 0.95 -17.24
N LEU A 237 -4.30 1.72 -16.23
CA LEU A 237 -2.90 2.12 -16.09
C LEU A 237 -1.97 0.91 -15.91
N MET A 238 -2.39 -0.09 -15.11
CA MET A 238 -1.65 -1.34 -14.93
C MET A 238 -1.56 -2.12 -16.23
N GLU A 239 -2.66 -2.32 -16.95
CA GLU A 239 -2.65 -3.01 -18.26
C GLU A 239 -1.79 -2.28 -19.29
N LEU A 240 -1.83 -0.94 -19.32
CA LEU A 240 -0.98 -0.13 -20.18
C LEU A 240 0.49 -0.31 -19.82
N MET A 241 0.81 -0.26 -18.52
CA MET A 241 2.18 -0.41 -18.04
C MET A 241 2.75 -1.79 -18.36
N THR A 242 1.97 -2.87 -18.16
CA THR A 242 2.42 -4.25 -18.46
C THR A 242 2.52 -4.53 -19.95
N HIS A 243 1.79 -3.77 -20.77
CA HIS A 243 1.84 -3.89 -22.21
C HIS A 243 3.05 -3.17 -22.81
N ILE A 244 3.43 -2.02 -22.22
CA ILE A 244 4.54 -1.19 -22.67
C ILE A 244 5.88 -1.63 -22.05
N PHE A 245 5.87 -2.04 -20.79
CA PHE A 245 7.07 -2.33 -20.01
C PHE A 245 7.05 -3.77 -19.47
N TYR A 246 8.06 -4.56 -19.86
CA TYR A 246 8.11 -5.99 -19.54
C TYR A 246 8.96 -6.32 -18.31
N TYR A 247 8.86 -5.51 -17.25
CA TYR A 247 9.77 -5.55 -16.09
C TYR A 247 9.83 -6.91 -15.38
N ASN A 248 8.69 -7.56 -15.14
CA ASN A 248 8.65 -8.86 -14.45
C ASN A 248 9.13 -9.98 -15.38
N ALA A 249 8.87 -9.88 -16.68
CA ALA A 249 9.41 -10.82 -17.65
C ALA A 249 10.95 -10.81 -17.60
N PHE A 250 11.60 -9.63 -17.55
CA PHE A 250 13.06 -9.54 -17.35
C PHE A 250 13.53 -10.22 -16.07
N ALA A 251 12.79 -10.02 -14.97
CA ALA A 251 13.08 -10.59 -13.66
C ALA A 251 12.82 -12.11 -13.55
N VAL A 252 11.98 -12.69 -14.41
CA VAL A 252 11.79 -14.15 -14.47
C VAL A 252 12.77 -14.80 -15.45
N SER A 253 13.15 -14.08 -16.52
CA SER A 253 13.97 -14.61 -17.61
C SER A 253 15.46 -14.76 -17.30
N GLY A 254 15.95 -14.31 -16.14
CA GLY A 254 17.39 -14.37 -15.85
C GLY A 254 18.23 -13.30 -16.56
N MET A 255 17.60 -12.39 -17.31
CA MET A 255 18.27 -11.49 -18.24
C MET A 255 19.08 -10.37 -17.56
N TRP A 256 18.96 -10.21 -16.24
CA TRP A 256 19.74 -9.21 -15.48
C TRP A 256 21.25 -9.39 -15.61
N LYS A 257 21.74 -10.61 -15.91
CA LYS A 257 23.18 -10.87 -16.10
C LYS A 257 23.77 -10.26 -17.38
N LEU A 258 22.93 -9.98 -18.37
CA LEU A 258 23.31 -9.45 -19.69
C LEU A 258 23.06 -7.94 -19.81
N LEU A 259 22.39 -7.36 -18.81
CA LEU A 259 21.98 -5.96 -18.78
C LEU A 259 23.04 -5.10 -18.08
N SER A 260 23.16 -3.84 -18.49
CA SER A 260 24.03 -2.89 -17.81
C SER A 260 23.54 -2.58 -16.39
N PRO A 261 24.39 -2.11 -15.45
CA PRO A 261 23.97 -1.77 -14.09
C PRO A 261 22.81 -0.76 -14.05
N LEU A 262 22.79 0.19 -14.98
CA LEU A 262 21.71 1.17 -15.14
C LEU A 262 20.40 0.50 -15.56
N ASP A 263 20.46 -0.44 -16.49
CA ASP A 263 19.27 -1.15 -16.97
C ASP A 263 18.72 -2.09 -15.89
N VAL A 264 19.59 -2.75 -15.12
CA VAL A 264 19.21 -3.56 -13.95
C VAL A 264 18.49 -2.70 -12.90
N PHE A 265 19.00 -1.49 -12.62
CA PHE A 265 18.33 -0.55 -11.73
C PHE A 265 16.95 -0.16 -12.25
N ILE A 266 16.82 0.16 -13.54
CA ILE A 266 15.54 0.55 -14.16
C ILE A 266 14.52 -0.59 -14.10
N VAL A 267 14.94 -1.83 -14.44
CA VAL A 267 14.08 -3.01 -14.35
C VAL A 267 13.65 -3.24 -12.89
N GLY A 268 14.58 -3.17 -11.94
CA GLY A 268 14.28 -3.30 -10.51
C GLY A 268 13.29 -2.26 -10.00
N TYR A 269 13.49 -1.00 -10.39
CA TYR A 269 12.56 0.10 -10.09
C TYR A 269 11.17 -0.17 -10.68
N GLY A 270 11.12 -0.65 -11.93
CA GLY A 270 9.87 -1.03 -12.61
C GLY A 270 9.13 -2.17 -11.91
N VAL A 271 9.84 -3.24 -11.51
CA VAL A 271 9.27 -4.37 -10.74
C VAL A 271 8.69 -3.88 -9.41
N LEU A 272 9.39 -2.99 -8.69
CA LEU A 272 8.88 -2.42 -7.43
C LEU A 272 7.59 -1.61 -7.61
N ASN A 273 7.53 -0.78 -8.65
CA ASN A 273 6.32 -0.02 -8.98
C ASN A 273 5.17 -0.96 -9.36
N PHE A 274 5.45 -2.00 -10.15
CA PHE A 274 4.48 -3.05 -10.48
C PHE A 274 3.96 -3.76 -9.23
N MET A 275 4.84 -4.14 -8.30
CA MET A 275 4.44 -4.80 -7.05
C MET A 275 3.49 -3.92 -6.24
N TRP A 276 3.83 -2.64 -6.08
CA TRP A 276 2.98 -1.69 -5.37
C TRP A 276 1.61 -1.55 -6.04
N LEU A 277 1.57 -1.37 -7.36
CA LEU A 277 0.33 -1.20 -8.12
C LEU A 277 -0.53 -2.48 -8.12
N LYS A 278 0.09 -3.66 -8.24
CA LYS A 278 -0.57 -4.97 -8.09
C LYS A 278 -1.31 -5.06 -6.76
N PHE A 279 -0.58 -4.85 -5.68
CA PHE A 279 -1.13 -4.93 -4.33
C PHE A 279 -2.25 -3.90 -4.13
N PHE A 280 -2.02 -2.67 -4.56
CA PHE A 280 -3.01 -1.60 -4.53
C PHE A 280 -4.31 -1.97 -5.24
N LEU A 281 -4.22 -2.52 -6.46
CA LEU A 281 -5.40 -2.93 -7.23
C LEU A 281 -6.17 -4.07 -6.56
N ILE A 282 -5.47 -5.12 -6.15
CA ILE A 282 -6.08 -6.28 -5.48
C ILE A 282 -6.80 -5.81 -4.21
N TRP A 283 -6.12 -5.03 -3.37
CA TRP A 283 -6.67 -4.56 -2.10
C TRP A 283 -7.88 -3.65 -2.25
N ARG A 284 -7.81 -2.71 -3.20
CA ARG A 284 -8.93 -1.79 -3.47
C ARG A 284 -10.13 -2.51 -4.09
N TYR A 285 -9.91 -3.55 -4.89
CA TYR A 285 -10.98 -4.36 -5.45
C TYR A 285 -11.80 -5.03 -4.33
N PHE A 286 -11.14 -5.74 -3.43
CA PHE A 286 -11.79 -6.41 -2.30
C PHE A 286 -12.45 -5.41 -1.34
N ARG A 287 -11.81 -4.26 -1.11
CA ARG A 287 -12.42 -3.16 -0.33
C ARG A 287 -13.68 -2.60 -1.01
N LEU A 288 -13.67 -2.41 -2.33
CA LEU A 288 -14.84 -1.91 -3.07
C LEU A 288 -16.05 -2.82 -2.83
N TRP A 289 -15.87 -4.14 -2.95
CA TRP A 289 -16.93 -5.10 -2.68
C TRP A 289 -17.40 -5.08 -1.22
N SER A 290 -16.48 -4.88 -0.27
CA SER A 290 -16.86 -4.69 1.13
C SER A 290 -17.72 -3.44 1.33
N LEU A 291 -17.38 -2.32 0.68
CA LEU A 291 -18.15 -1.07 0.75
C LEU A 291 -19.55 -1.21 0.14
N ILE A 292 -19.67 -1.97 -0.96
CA ILE A 292 -20.97 -2.27 -1.58
C ILE A 292 -21.85 -3.09 -0.62
N CYS A 293 -21.25 -3.96 0.19
CA CYS A 293 -21.95 -4.74 1.23
C CYS A 293 -22.20 -3.94 2.53
N GLY A 294 -21.88 -2.65 2.57
CA GLY A 294 -22.10 -1.79 3.75
C GLY A 294 -21.01 -1.84 4.82
N ILE A 295 -19.91 -2.57 4.59
CA ILE A 295 -18.80 -2.71 5.55
C ILE A 295 -17.61 -1.87 5.10
N GLU A 296 -17.32 -0.81 5.85
CA GLU A 296 -16.14 0.03 5.68
C GLU A 296 -14.90 -0.61 6.29
N ALA A 297 -14.04 -1.12 5.40
CA ALA A 297 -12.73 -1.60 5.77
C ALA A 297 -11.64 -0.51 5.59
N PRO A 298 -10.62 -0.47 6.46
CA PRO A 298 -9.64 0.61 6.48
C PRO A 298 -8.72 0.62 5.24
N GLU A 299 -8.58 1.77 4.59
CA GLU A 299 -7.69 1.95 3.44
C GLU A 299 -6.28 2.34 3.89
N ASN A 300 -5.48 1.38 4.37
CA ASN A 300 -4.18 1.65 4.99
C ASN A 300 -2.95 1.18 4.20
N MET A 301 -3.13 0.79 2.93
CA MET A 301 -2.02 0.32 2.10
C MET A 301 -0.84 1.29 1.92
N PRO A 302 -1.03 2.60 1.66
CA PRO A 302 0.10 3.49 1.36
C PRO A 302 1.02 3.74 2.55
N ARG A 303 0.54 3.58 3.80
CA ARG A 303 1.38 3.74 5.01
C ARG A 303 2.01 2.42 5.46
N LYS A 304 1.30 1.29 5.31
CA LYS A 304 1.76 0.00 5.84
C LYS A 304 2.63 -0.82 4.89
N LEU A 305 2.58 -0.62 3.56
CA LEU A 305 3.58 -1.25 2.67
C LEU A 305 4.97 -0.63 2.89
N LEU A 306 5.02 0.66 3.18
CA LEU A 306 6.21 1.34 3.74
C LEU A 306 6.60 0.81 5.13
N SER A 307 5.70 0.11 5.84
CA SER A 307 5.99 -0.66 7.06
C SER A 307 6.23 -2.15 6.84
N TRP A 308 6.03 -2.72 5.66
CA TRP A 308 6.57 -4.04 5.31
C TRP A 308 8.05 -3.93 4.93
N ALA A 309 8.42 -2.78 4.38
CA ALA A 309 9.74 -2.18 4.49
C ALA A 309 10.24 -2.00 5.94
N TRP A 310 9.38 -2.19 6.96
CA TRP A 310 9.81 -2.31 8.36
C TRP A 310 10.11 -3.73 8.83
N LEU A 311 9.79 -4.79 8.09
CA LEU A 311 10.31 -6.13 8.44
C LEU A 311 11.76 -6.31 7.98
N THR A 312 12.22 -5.48 7.04
CA THR A 312 13.64 -5.19 6.84
C THR A 312 14.26 -4.33 7.96
N CYS A 313 13.49 -3.89 8.97
CA CYS A 313 13.97 -3.11 10.14
C CYS A 313 14.83 -3.88 11.15
N LEU A 314 15.33 -5.07 10.83
CA LEU A 314 16.49 -5.57 11.58
C LEU A 314 17.69 -4.58 11.49
N PHE A 315 17.62 -3.61 10.55
CA PHE A 315 18.53 -2.45 10.38
C PHE A 315 18.03 -1.08 10.91
N PHE A 316 16.83 -0.95 11.50
CA PHE A 316 16.22 0.37 11.83
C PHE A 316 16.31 0.76 13.32
N ILE A 317 16.66 -0.20 14.19
CA ILE A 317 16.94 0.07 15.61
C ILE A 317 18.07 1.11 15.76
N PRO A 318 19.17 1.07 14.98
CA PRO A 318 20.18 2.12 15.02
C PRO A 318 19.63 3.50 14.61
N GLU A 319 18.79 3.58 13.56
CA GLU A 319 18.20 4.85 13.11
C GLU A 319 17.27 5.46 14.17
N MET A 320 16.43 4.66 14.83
CA MET A 320 15.53 5.15 15.89
C MET A 320 16.27 5.63 17.14
N VAL A 321 17.35 4.95 17.53
CA VAL A 321 18.20 5.36 18.66
C VAL A 321 18.94 6.66 18.33
N VAL A 322 19.50 6.79 17.12
CA VAL A 322 20.15 8.02 16.64
C VAL A 322 19.15 9.17 16.51
N LYS A 323 17.92 8.90 16.07
CA LYS A 323 16.86 9.91 15.92
C LYS A 323 16.32 10.39 17.26
N SER A 324 16.18 9.49 18.24
CA SER A 324 15.85 9.84 19.64
C SER A 324 16.96 10.69 20.29
N ALA A 325 18.23 10.34 20.03
CA ALA A 325 19.38 11.11 20.51
C ALA A 325 19.56 12.47 19.79
N ALA A 326 19.13 12.59 18.54
CA ALA A 326 19.21 13.83 17.78
C ALA A 326 18.04 14.79 18.08
N ASP A 327 16.85 14.27 18.41
CA ASP A 327 15.69 15.08 18.77
C ASP A 327 15.75 15.64 20.20
N SER A 328 16.59 15.06 21.07
CA SER A 328 16.93 15.66 22.37
C SER A 328 17.85 16.89 22.22
N PHE A 329 18.57 17.02 21.11
CA PHE A 329 19.34 18.22 20.76
C PHE A 329 18.44 19.21 20.00
N GLN A 330 17.64 19.98 20.73
CA GLN A 330 16.86 21.07 20.16
C GLN A 330 17.79 22.17 19.60
N ALA A 331 18.08 22.12 18.31
CA ALA A 331 18.84 23.18 17.63
C ALA A 331 18.03 24.49 17.55
N GLU A 332 18.35 25.45 18.43
CA GLU A 332 17.70 26.78 18.47
C GLU A 332 18.00 27.64 17.23
N SER A 333 19.13 27.42 16.56
CA SER A 333 19.60 28.20 15.42
C SER A 333 18.94 27.83 14.09
N ALA A 334 18.82 28.80 13.17
CA ALA A 334 18.24 28.58 11.83
C ALA A 334 19.07 27.60 10.99
N PHE A 335 20.39 27.66 11.15
CA PHE A 335 21.36 26.82 10.46
C PHE A 335 21.33 25.38 11.00
N GLY A 336 21.18 25.18 12.31
CA GLY A 336 21.05 23.85 12.89
C GLY A 336 19.80 23.11 12.40
N ARG A 337 18.66 23.81 12.26
CA ARG A 337 17.45 23.22 11.66
C ARG A 337 17.62 22.87 10.19
N PHE A 338 18.41 23.63 9.44
CA PHE A 338 18.75 23.31 8.06
C PHE A 338 19.64 22.06 8.00
N LEU A 339 20.73 22.01 8.77
CA LEU A 339 21.62 20.84 8.87
C LEU A 339 20.87 19.57 9.29
N VAL A 340 20.01 19.64 10.30
CA VAL A 340 19.20 18.49 10.72
C VAL A 340 18.28 18.02 9.59
N ARG A 341 17.73 18.93 8.78
CA ARG A 341 16.91 18.56 7.60
C ARG A 341 17.75 17.89 6.52
N GLU A 342 18.94 18.41 6.25
CA GLU A 342 19.87 17.84 5.26
C GLU A 342 20.35 16.44 5.68
N LEU A 343 20.74 16.28 6.95
CA LEU A 343 21.11 14.98 7.52
C LEU A 343 19.95 13.99 7.50
N ARG A 344 18.72 14.44 7.79
CA ARG A 344 17.52 13.59 7.69
C ARG A 344 17.22 13.18 6.25
N ALA A 345 17.40 14.08 5.28
CA ALA A 345 17.20 13.77 3.86
C ALA A 345 18.24 12.77 3.35
N PHE A 346 19.50 12.94 3.76
CA PHE A 346 20.61 12.05 3.47
C PHE A 346 20.46 10.68 4.13
N ALA A 347 20.07 10.62 5.40
CA ALA A 347 19.77 9.36 6.08
C ALA A 347 18.60 8.64 5.40
N GLY A 348 17.53 9.36 5.06
CA GLY A 348 16.40 8.80 4.33
C GLY A 348 16.79 8.23 2.95
N SER A 349 17.72 8.87 2.22
CA SER A 349 18.17 8.35 0.92
C SER A 349 19.04 7.10 1.07
N ILE A 350 19.87 7.00 2.11
CA ILE A 350 20.57 5.75 2.45
C ILE A 350 19.54 4.64 2.70
N THR A 351 18.56 4.90 3.56
CA THR A 351 17.52 3.91 3.90
C THR A 351 16.76 3.43 2.67
N ILE A 352 16.34 4.36 1.79
CA ILE A 352 15.66 4.00 0.53
C ILE A 352 16.58 3.18 -0.39
N THR A 353 17.86 3.56 -0.50
CA THR A 353 18.84 2.85 -1.33
C THR A 353 19.02 1.41 -0.83
N CYS A 354 19.23 1.22 0.47
CA CYS A 354 19.34 -0.09 1.09
C CYS A 354 18.09 -0.93 0.87
N LEU A 355 16.90 -0.35 1.04
CA LEU A 355 15.64 -1.04 0.81
C LEU A 355 15.44 -1.44 -0.65
N MET A 356 15.81 -0.57 -1.57
CA MET A 356 15.71 -0.87 -2.99
C MET A 356 16.68 -1.99 -3.38
N ILE A 357 17.91 -2.00 -2.85
CA ILE A 357 18.86 -3.10 -3.06
C ILE A 357 18.33 -4.41 -2.46
N ALA A 358 17.82 -4.37 -1.23
CA ALA A 358 17.24 -5.55 -0.57
C ALA A 358 16.05 -6.13 -1.35
N ASN A 359 15.16 -5.26 -1.85
CA ASN A 359 14.03 -5.68 -2.69
C ASN A 359 14.48 -6.19 -4.07
N LEU A 360 15.47 -5.56 -4.69
CA LEU A 360 16.05 -6.04 -5.95
C LEU A 360 16.64 -7.45 -5.79
N VAL A 361 17.39 -7.68 -4.71
CA VAL A 361 17.91 -9.00 -4.36
C VAL A 361 16.78 -9.99 -4.08
N GLY A 362 15.77 -9.59 -3.31
CA GLY A 362 14.66 -10.46 -2.92
C GLY A 362 13.74 -10.87 -4.07
N TYR A 363 13.49 -9.97 -5.03
CA TYR A 363 12.48 -10.17 -6.07
C TYR A 363 13.04 -10.41 -7.47
N VAL A 364 14.22 -9.88 -7.80
CA VAL A 364 14.77 -9.93 -9.16
C VAL A 364 15.97 -10.87 -9.26
N ILE A 365 16.91 -10.77 -8.33
CA ILE A 365 18.23 -11.42 -8.49
C ILE A 365 18.32 -12.76 -7.74
N GLY A 366 17.72 -12.85 -6.56
CA GLY A 366 17.84 -13.97 -5.63
C GLY A 366 19.12 -13.94 -4.77
N PRO A 367 19.19 -14.75 -3.69
CA PRO A 367 20.32 -14.74 -2.74
C PRO A 367 21.67 -15.11 -3.36
N SER A 368 21.67 -15.96 -4.38
CA SER A 368 22.87 -16.44 -5.07
C SER A 368 23.53 -15.38 -5.96
N GLY A 369 22.82 -14.30 -6.31
CA GLY A 369 23.33 -13.23 -7.18
C GLY A 369 23.83 -11.98 -6.43
N VAL A 370 23.85 -11.98 -5.10
CA VAL A 370 24.26 -10.80 -4.29
C VAL A 370 25.72 -10.41 -4.55
N ASN A 371 26.64 -11.37 -4.55
CA ASN A 371 28.06 -11.10 -4.78
C ASN A 371 28.30 -10.54 -6.19
N TRP A 372 27.55 -11.05 -7.18
CA TRP A 372 27.57 -10.51 -8.54
C TRP A 372 27.09 -9.05 -8.57
N LEU A 373 25.95 -8.76 -7.93
CA LEU A 373 25.40 -7.40 -7.87
C LEU A 373 26.39 -6.40 -7.27
N MET A 374 27.01 -6.76 -6.14
CA MET A 374 28.02 -5.92 -5.48
C MET A 374 29.22 -5.67 -6.40
N SER A 375 29.71 -6.73 -7.07
CA SER A 375 30.82 -6.61 -8.01
C SER A 375 30.49 -5.67 -9.19
N GLN A 376 29.24 -5.66 -9.66
CA GLN A 376 28.79 -4.81 -10.76
C GLN A 376 28.68 -3.33 -10.36
N PHE A 377 28.15 -3.03 -9.18
CA PHE A 377 28.07 -1.64 -8.70
C PHE A 377 29.42 -1.03 -8.33
N LEU A 378 30.41 -1.85 -7.98
CA LEU A 378 31.78 -1.43 -7.69
C LEU A 378 32.64 -1.22 -8.94
N THR A 379 32.11 -1.46 -10.15
CA THR A 379 32.81 -1.17 -11.41
C THR A 379 32.84 0.33 -11.72
N ARG A 380 33.74 0.74 -12.65
CA ARG A 380 33.82 2.13 -13.13
C ARG A 380 32.53 2.64 -13.76
N GLU A 381 31.71 1.76 -14.34
CA GLU A 381 30.40 2.10 -14.90
C GLU A 381 29.28 2.05 -13.85
N GLY A 382 29.40 1.18 -12.84
CA GLY A 382 28.43 1.04 -11.75
C GLY A 382 28.46 2.17 -10.72
N LEU A 383 29.63 2.73 -10.42
CA LEU A 383 29.80 3.80 -9.41
C LEU A 383 29.02 5.09 -9.77
N PRO A 384 29.07 5.61 -11.01
CA PRO A 384 28.24 6.74 -11.43
C PRO A 384 26.73 6.45 -11.31
N VAL A 385 26.32 5.21 -11.63
CA VAL A 385 24.92 4.77 -11.51
C VAL A 385 24.49 4.78 -10.05
N LEU A 386 25.28 4.20 -9.15
CA LEU A 386 25.01 4.19 -7.71
C LEU A 386 24.94 5.62 -7.14
N GLY A 387 25.86 6.50 -7.55
CA GLY A 387 25.84 7.91 -7.17
C GLY A 387 24.60 8.66 -7.68
N GLY A 388 24.22 8.43 -8.93
CA GLY A 388 23.01 9.00 -9.52
C GLY A 388 21.73 8.51 -8.84
N MET A 389 21.65 7.22 -8.51
CA MET A 389 20.55 6.62 -7.74
C MET A 389 20.43 7.25 -6.36
N PHE A 390 21.54 7.37 -5.64
CA PHE A 390 21.58 7.99 -4.33
C PHE A 390 21.11 9.44 -4.37
N LEU A 391 21.60 10.22 -5.34
CA LEU A 391 21.18 11.60 -5.57
C LEU A 391 19.67 11.69 -5.87
N THR A 392 19.15 10.79 -6.68
CA THR A 392 17.72 10.73 -7.02
C THR A 392 16.87 10.49 -5.77
N PHE A 393 17.26 9.53 -4.92
CA PHE A 393 16.55 9.24 -3.68
C PHE A 393 16.65 10.38 -2.68
N TYR A 394 17.78 11.06 -2.62
CA TYR A 394 17.97 12.26 -1.81
C TYR A 394 17.08 13.43 -2.26
N VAL A 395 16.95 13.65 -3.57
CA VAL A 395 15.97 14.60 -4.12
C VAL A 395 14.54 14.19 -3.76
N GLY A 396 14.22 12.90 -3.86
CA GLY A 396 12.93 12.33 -3.47
C GLY A 396 12.57 12.55 -2.00
N THR A 397 13.51 12.30 -1.07
CA THR A 397 13.29 12.51 0.38
C THR A 397 13.08 13.98 0.70
N LYS A 398 13.82 14.90 0.04
CA LYS A 398 13.58 16.35 0.17
C LYS A 398 12.17 16.74 -0.26
N LEU A 399 11.71 16.27 -1.42
CA LEU A 399 10.35 16.52 -1.90
C LEU A 399 9.29 16.01 -0.92
N MET A 400 9.49 14.82 -0.34
CA MET A 400 8.57 14.27 0.67
C MET A 400 8.48 15.14 1.92
N PHE A 401 9.61 15.63 2.44
CA PHE A 401 9.60 16.55 3.59
C PHE A 401 8.93 17.88 3.25
N GLN A 402 9.15 18.42 2.06
CA GLN A 402 8.48 19.65 1.62
C GLN A 402 6.96 19.47 1.48
N ILE A 403 6.49 18.33 0.95
CA ILE A 403 5.06 18.01 0.87
C ILE A 403 4.44 17.87 2.27
N SER A 404 5.16 17.23 3.19
CA SER A 404 4.72 17.09 4.59
C SER A 404 4.58 18.46 5.27
N ASP A 405 5.60 19.32 5.14
CA ASP A 405 5.59 20.70 5.64
C ASP A 405 4.45 21.53 5.01
N ALA A 406 4.12 21.29 3.74
CA ALA A 406 3.05 21.99 3.05
C ALA A 406 1.66 21.54 3.54
N LYS A 407 1.49 20.24 3.85
CA LYS A 407 0.27 19.70 4.45
C LYS A 407 0.04 20.24 5.87
N GLN A 408 1.09 20.29 6.69
CA GLN A 408 1.02 20.84 8.04
C GLN A 408 0.75 22.35 8.08
N ARG A 409 1.10 23.10 7.03
CA ARG A 409 0.80 24.54 6.91
C ARG A 409 -0.64 24.84 6.51
N LYS A 410 -1.37 23.85 5.98
CA LYS A 410 -2.78 23.97 5.58
C LYS A 410 -3.75 23.52 6.67
N GLN A 411 -3.27 22.75 7.65
CA GLN A 411 -3.96 22.44 8.90
C GLN A 411 -3.70 23.54 9.91
#